data_AF-A0A1V9RBJ2-F1
#
_entry.id   AF-A0A1V9RBJ2-F1
#
_cell.length_a   1.000
_cell.length_b   1.000
_cell.length_c   1.000
_cell.angle_alpha   90.00
_cell.angle_beta   90.00
_cell.angle_gamma   90.00
#
_symmetry.space_group_name_H-M   'P 1'
#
loop_
_entity.id
_entity.type
_entity.pdbx_description
1 polymer ?
#
loop_
_entity_poly.entity_id
_entity_poly.type
_entity_poly.pdbx_seq_one_letter_code
_entity_poly.pdbx_strand_id
1 'polypeptide(L)' 'MIKEKMLKELEEKFGCTDVDVYDDMVSISYGFNNFEVQFGSEINVNTMSLLAEDLEEIGQIISVIGKYVVKGEDDNE' A
#
# COMPACT_ATOMS: atom_id res chain seq x y z
N MET A 1 -5.52 -14.69 2.90
CA MET A 1 -4.20 -14.84 3.55
C MET A 1 -3.12 -13.90 3.00
N ILE A 2 -3.12 -13.49 1.72
CA ILE A 2 -2.14 -12.50 1.18
C ILE A 2 -2.38 -11.09 1.75
N LYS A 3 -3.64 -10.62 1.77
CA LYS A 3 -4.03 -9.34 2.35
C LYS A 3 -3.60 -9.17 3.81
N GLU A 4 -3.82 -10.20 4.64
CA GLU A 4 -3.42 -10.18 6.06
C GLU A 4 -1.90 -10.09 6.24
N LYS A 5 -1.11 -10.76 5.39
CA LYS A 5 0.35 -10.67 5.41
C LYS A 5 0.84 -9.27 5.01
N MET A 6 0.20 -8.65 4.02
CA MET A 6 0.50 -7.27 3.62
C MET A 6 0.23 -6.30 4.77
N LEU A 7 -0.98 -6.34 5.34
CA LEU A 7 -1.37 -5.47 6.47
C LEU A 7 -0.41 -5.62 7.65
N LYS A 8 -0.07 -6.86 8.00
CA LYS A 8 0.89 -7.14 9.07
C LYS A 8 2.29 -6.59 8.77
N GLU A 9 2.80 -6.74 7.55
CA GLU A 9 4.11 -6.18 7.18
C GLU A 9 4.11 -4.65 7.20
N LEU A 10 3.00 -4.00 6.81
CA LEU A 10 2.83 -2.55 6.86
C LEU A 10 2.78 -2.03 8.31
N GLU A 11 2.05 -2.72 9.20
CA GLU A 11 1.99 -2.39 10.62
C GLU A 11 3.36 -2.58 11.30
N GLU A 12 4.03 -3.72 11.09
CA GLU A 12 5.29 -4.05 11.77
C GLU A 12 6.47 -3.16 11.33
N LYS A 13 6.52 -2.76 10.05
CA LYS A 13 7.64 -1.97 9.52
C LYS A 13 7.44 -0.47 9.61
N PHE A 14 6.22 -0.01 9.39
CA PHE A 14 5.91 1.41 9.21
C PHE A 14 4.86 1.92 10.20
N GLY A 15 4.29 1.06 11.06
CA GLY A 15 3.22 1.48 11.98
C GLY A 15 1.93 1.91 11.27
N CYS A 16 1.75 1.53 10.00
CA CYS A 16 0.53 1.81 9.24
C CYS A 16 -0.63 0.97 9.81
N THR A 17 -1.50 1.61 10.59
CA THR A 17 -2.66 0.96 11.22
C THR A 17 -3.98 1.34 10.55
N ASP A 18 -4.00 2.43 9.80
CA ASP A 18 -5.15 2.92 9.05
C ASP A 18 -4.95 2.66 7.56
N VAL A 19 -5.32 1.43 7.15
CA VAL A 19 -5.15 0.92 5.80
C VAL A 19 -6.45 0.29 5.32
N ASP A 20 -7.08 0.90 4.33
CA ASP A 20 -8.28 0.37 3.68
C ASP A 20 -7.90 -0.33 2.38
N VAL A 21 -8.37 -1.56 2.21
CA VAL A 21 -8.03 -2.40 1.05
C VAL A 21 -9.30 -2.81 0.32
N TYR A 22 -9.41 -2.33 -0.91
CA TYR A 22 -10.44 -2.61 -1.90
C TYR A 22 -9.91 -3.58 -2.97
N ASP A 23 -10.77 -3.97 -3.91
CA ASP A 23 -10.42 -4.96 -4.93
C ASP A 23 -9.32 -4.45 -5.88
N ASP A 24 -9.32 -3.16 -6.20
CA ASP A 24 -8.39 -2.52 -7.14
C ASP A 24 -7.54 -1.42 -6.48
N MET A 25 -7.63 -1.22 -5.16
CA MET A 25 -7.00 -0.07 -4.51
C MET A 25 -6.64 -0.35 -3.04
N VAL A 26 -5.54 0.24 -2.58
CA VAL A 26 -5.19 0.34 -1.16
C VAL A 26 -5.06 1.81 -0.79
N SER A 27 -5.87 2.27 0.16
CA SER A 27 -5.79 3.61 0.73
C SER A 27 -5.03 3.56 2.06
N ILE A 28 -4.11 4.50 2.26
CA ILE A 28 -3.26 4.58 3.45
C ILE A 28 -3.27 5.98 4.05
N SER A 29 -3.52 6.03 5.36
CA SER A 29 -3.21 7.17 6.22
C SER A 29 -1.93 6.88 7.01
N TYR A 30 -0.85 7.63 6.72
CA TYR A 30 0.44 7.50 7.40
C TYR A 30 0.90 8.84 7.97
N GLY A 31 0.70 9.06 9.26
CA GLY A 31 0.97 10.36 9.88
C GLY A 31 0.08 11.47 9.29
N PHE A 32 0.68 12.49 8.68
CA PHE A 32 -0.04 13.52 7.91
C PHE A 32 -0.27 13.16 6.44
N ASN A 33 0.32 12.04 5.99
CA ASN A 33 0.32 11.61 4.61
C ASN A 33 -0.94 10.80 4.31
N ASN A 34 -1.56 11.09 3.16
CA ASN A 34 -2.72 10.36 2.68
C ASN A 34 -2.54 10.08 1.19
N PHE A 35 -2.51 8.80 0.84
CA PHE A 35 -2.31 8.35 -0.53
C PHE A 35 -3.03 7.02 -0.80
N GLU A 36 -3.32 6.81 -2.07
CA GLU A 36 -3.98 5.63 -2.59
C GLU A 36 -3.09 5.00 -3.65
N VAL A 37 -2.96 3.68 -3.58
CA VAL A 37 -2.27 2.90 -4.59
C VAL A 37 -3.33 2.08 -5.31
N GLN A 38 -3.58 2.38 -6.58
CA GLN A 38 -4.55 1.70 -7.43
C GLN A 38 -3.83 0.71 -8.35
N PHE A 39 -4.42 -0.47 -8.54
CA PHE A 39 -3.84 -1.58 -9.30
C PHE A 39 -4.78 -2.01 -10.41
N GLY A 40 -4.21 -2.22 -11.60
CA GLY A 40 -4.87 -2.77 -12.78
C GLY A 40 -3.80 -3.24 -13.75
N SER A 41 -3.90 -2.86 -15.03
CA SER A 41 -2.81 -3.09 -16.00
C SER A 41 -1.54 -2.29 -15.67
N GLU A 42 -1.68 -1.22 -14.91
CA GLU A 42 -0.61 -0.36 -14.42
C GLU A 42 -0.86 -0.04 -12.94
N ILE A 43 0.18 0.42 -12.23
CA ILE A 43 0.05 0.89 -10.85
C ILE A 43 0.00 2.42 -10.87
N ASN A 44 -1.07 2.98 -10.31
CA ASN A 44 -1.22 4.42 -10.14
C ASN A 44 -1.13 4.78 -8.66
N VAL A 45 -0.42 5.86 -8.35
CA VAL A 45 -0.32 6.40 -6.98
C VAL A 45 -1.00 7.76 -6.97
N ASN A 46 -2.16 7.83 -6.34
CA ASN A 46 -2.91 9.08 -6.14
C ASN A 46 -2.57 9.63 -4.76
N THR A 47 -2.35 10.94 -4.67
CA THR A 47 -1.92 11.56 -3.41
C THR A 47 -2.83 12.73 -3.10
N MET A 48 -3.27 12.84 -1.84
CA MET A 48 -4.04 13.99 -1.37
C MET A 48 -3.15 14.99 -0.65
N SER A 49 -2.25 14.49 0.22
CA SER A 49 -1.27 15.28 0.96
C SER A 49 -0.05 14.43 1.27
N LEU A 50 1.15 14.91 0.91
CA LEU A 50 2.42 14.27 1.28
C LEU A 50 3.42 15.30 1.82
N LEU A 51 4.15 14.91 2.85
CA LEU A 51 5.32 15.63 3.36
C LEU A 51 6.57 15.13 2.63
N ALA A 52 7.40 16.06 2.18
CA ALA A 52 8.61 15.74 1.41
C ALA A 52 9.61 14.88 2.19
N GLU A 53 9.67 15.06 3.51
CA GLU A 53 10.56 14.31 4.41
C GLU A 53 10.18 12.83 4.53
N ASP A 54 8.92 12.48 4.28
CA ASP A 54 8.41 11.11 4.40
C ASP A 54 8.40 10.36 3.06
N LEU A 55 8.79 11.00 1.95
CA LEU A 55 8.67 10.41 0.60
C LEU A 55 9.46 9.11 0.43
N GLU A 56 10.62 8.98 1.10
CA GLU A 56 11.41 7.75 1.05
C GLU A 56 10.62 6.58 1.67
N GLU A 57 10.04 6.80 2.85
CA GLU A 57 9.28 5.78 3.57
C GLU A 57 7.96 5.45 2.86
N ILE A 58 7.27 6.46 2.32
CA ILE A 58 6.09 6.28 1.47
C ILE A 58 6.41 5.41 0.25
N GLY A 59 7.56 5.64 -0.40
CA GLY A 59 8.02 4.81 -1.51
C GLY A 59 8.21 3.34 -1.10
N GLN A 60 8.73 3.08 0.10
CA GLN A 60 8.88 1.73 0.65
C GLN A 60 7.52 1.09 0.97
N ILE A 61 6.56 1.86 1.50
CA ILE A 61 5.19 1.41 1.73
C ILE A 61 4.55 0.98 0.39
N ILE A 62 4.62 1.82 -0.64
CA ILE A 62 4.11 1.51 -1.98
C ILE A 62 4.75 0.23 -2.53
N SER A 63 6.07 0.05 -2.32
CA SER A 63 6.79 -1.15 -2.72
C SER A 63 6.28 -2.41 -2.00
N VAL A 64 5.96 -2.33 -0.70
CA VAL A 64 5.36 -3.46 0.02
C VAL A 64 4.01 -3.81 -0.58
N ILE A 65 3.15 -2.83 -0.85
CA ILE A 65 1.83 -3.10 -1.43
C ILE A 65 1.97 -3.78 -2.80
N GLY A 66 2.81 -3.23 -3.69
CA GLY A 66 3.05 -3.82 -5.01
C GLY A 66 3.53 -5.27 -4.97
N LYS A 67 4.37 -5.64 -3.99
CA LYS A 67 4.84 -7.03 -3.77
C LYS A 67 3.70 -8.01 -3.51
N TYR A 68 2.64 -7.59 -2.84
CA TYR A 68 1.52 -8.47 -2.47
C TYR A 68 0.39 -8.47 -3.49
N VAL A 69 0.20 -7.38 -4.22
CA VAL A 69 -0.76 -7.32 -5.33
C VAL A 69 -0.34 -8.24 -6.46
N VAL A 70 0.94 -8.22 -6.86
CA VAL A 70 1.47 -9.13 -7.91
C VAL A 70 1.35 -10.61 -7.53
N LYS A 71 1.43 -10.94 -6.23
CA LYS A 71 1.34 -12.32 -5.75
C LYS A 71 -0.09 -12.82 -5.56
N GLY A 72 -1.08 -11.93 -5.53
CA GLY A 72 -2.49 -12.28 -5.39
C GLY A 72 -3.09 -12.90 -6.66
N GLU A 73 -2.48 -12.63 -7.83
CA GLU A 73 -2.91 -13.20 -9.10
C GLU A 73 -2.48 -14.67 -9.26
N ASP A 74 -1.35 -15.08 -8.65
CA ASP A 74 -0.80 -16.45 -8.77
C ASP A 74 -1.56 -17.50 -7.92
N ASP A 75 -2.26 -17.10 -6.86
CA ASP A 75 -3.00 -18.03 -5.99
C ASP A 75 -4.38 -18.44 -6.57
N ASN A 76 -4.72 -17.98 -7.78
CA ASN A 76 -5.97 -18.26 -8.50
C ASN A 76 -5.81 -19.21 -9.72
N GLU A 77 -4.65 -19.84 -9.93
CA GLU A 77 -4.45 -20.95 -10.89
C GLU A 77 -4.44 -22.34 -10.23
#